data_AF-A0A9P1IK97-F1
#
_entry.id   AF-A0A9P1IK97-F1
#
_cell.length_a   1.000
_cell.length_b   1.000
_cell.length_c   1.000
_cell.angle_alpha   90.00
_cell.angle_beta   90.00
_cell.angle_gamma   90.00
#
_symmetry.space_group_name_H-M   'P 1'
#
loop_
_entity.id
_entity.type
_entity.pdbx_description
1 polymer ?
#
loop_
_entity_poly.entity_id
_entity_poly.type
_entity_poly.pdbx_seq_one_letter_code
_entity_poly.pdbx_strand_id
1 'polypeptide(L)'
;MDLFQEYDFFHGYIDQKECRALLIESGDFLIRSFFKTKTDSKESFLCVLSVAERSSEIGDNGNQTRIRSVGINALNETSFGIQGSEEAFPTIRALVDSFINSKKPVVEQVSLIRSIARQPWEFSRNDIDIPQPEVGLGKGSFGTVIKGKLLKLDLDVAIKRLNDQANETAFAEALQETRVMRKLDHNNIVKLFGIVIDSMPLMIVMELVDGNSLSKVLRGRTLPNGYRMSFIVGLMYGLAYMHDRGYIHRDVAARNVLVSKDWQKVKLIDFGLSRNGPSYTFTTFQKIPTRWLSPEVCRDGLFSQKSDIWAFAVTCWEMYNDGAEPYHNLKNPEVRAIVLDQEKFEENRLNLKPCAGDEKPPQAFHTFLRALFEHNHKKRPGSSKMLSLFEKVAVELTGADVENVRLQVQKGQFQSKVGNSCRPHRQATARSITPSRESARVLKKSAQMPPTAKSRRGRSTSGRPPVTDKDKDDKKVKTRRRRSKA
;
A
#
# COMPACT_ATOMS: atom_id res chain seq x y z
N MET A 1 4.66 -5.83 27.54
CA MET A 1 3.76 -6.53 26.61
C MET A 1 4.59 -6.97 25.40
N ASP A 2 5.76 -7.60 25.66
CA ASP A 2 6.82 -7.91 24.67
C ASP A 2 7.42 -9.30 24.91
N LEU A 3 6.63 -10.22 25.48
CA LEU A 3 7.12 -11.52 25.94
C LEU A 3 7.72 -12.39 24.83
N PHE A 4 7.49 -12.03 23.56
CA PHE A 4 7.75 -12.85 22.38
C PHE A 4 8.75 -12.28 21.39
N GLN A 5 8.99 -10.96 21.42
CA GLN A 5 9.78 -10.29 20.37
C GLN A 5 11.26 -10.66 20.41
N GLU A 6 11.74 -11.19 21.55
CA GLU A 6 13.12 -11.62 21.75
C GLU A 6 13.43 -13.00 21.12
N TYR A 7 12.41 -13.77 20.74
CA TYR A 7 12.62 -15.08 20.14
C TYR A 7 12.79 -14.97 18.62
N ASP A 8 13.92 -15.48 18.14
CA ASP A 8 14.26 -15.57 16.72
C ASP A 8 13.26 -16.42 15.93
N PHE A 9 12.57 -17.35 16.59
CA PHE A 9 11.52 -18.20 16.00
C PHE A 9 10.09 -17.70 16.20
N PHE A 10 9.91 -16.45 16.65
CA PHE A 10 8.60 -15.80 16.71
C PHE A 10 8.35 -14.90 15.50
N HIS A 11 7.33 -15.24 14.72
CA HIS A 11 7.02 -14.58 13.43
C HIS A 11 5.80 -13.65 13.49
N GLY A 12 5.31 -13.32 14.69
CA GLY A 12 4.15 -12.44 14.82
C GLY A 12 2.91 -13.00 14.12
N TYR A 13 2.16 -12.17 13.40
CA TYR A 13 0.87 -12.50 12.80
C TYR A 13 0.97 -13.10 11.37
N ILE A 14 1.97 -13.94 11.08
CA ILE A 14 1.99 -14.68 9.80
C ILE A 14 0.79 -15.63 9.66
N ASP A 15 0.29 -15.78 8.43
CA ASP A 15 -0.80 -16.70 8.12
C ASP A 15 -0.29 -18.12 7.79
N GLN A 16 -1.22 -19.06 7.58
CA GLN A 16 -0.88 -20.44 7.25
C GLN A 16 -0.16 -20.59 5.90
N LYS A 17 -0.33 -19.64 4.96
CA LYS A 17 0.37 -19.67 3.67
C LYS A 17 1.85 -19.31 3.85
N GLU A 18 2.17 -18.30 4.67
CA GLU A 18 3.56 -18.04 5.07
C GLU A 18 4.15 -19.24 5.82
N CYS A 19 3.43 -19.84 6.78
CA CYS A 19 3.94 -21.02 7.49
C CYS A 19 4.32 -22.16 6.52
N ARG A 20 3.46 -22.48 5.55
CA ARG A 20 3.76 -23.50 4.52
C ARG A 20 4.96 -23.14 3.64
N ALA A 21 5.24 -21.86 3.45
CA ALA A 21 6.39 -21.40 2.68
C ALA A 21 7.70 -21.41 3.47
N LEU A 22 7.63 -21.40 4.81
CA LEU A 22 8.79 -21.35 5.71
C LEU A 22 9.13 -22.73 6.31
N LEU A 23 8.13 -23.57 6.59
CA LEU A 23 8.30 -24.88 7.22
C LEU A 23 8.37 -25.97 6.14
N ILE A 24 9.59 -26.28 5.69
CA ILE A 24 9.83 -27.11 4.49
C ILE A 24 10.11 -28.56 4.87
N GLU A 25 10.87 -28.79 5.92
CA GLU A 25 11.28 -30.12 6.36
C GLU A 25 10.44 -30.58 7.57
N SER A 26 10.25 -31.89 7.72
CA SER A 26 9.55 -32.43 8.88
C SER A 26 10.29 -32.05 10.16
N GLY A 27 9.57 -31.51 11.14
CA GLY A 27 10.14 -31.00 12.39
C GLY A 27 10.65 -29.57 12.33
N ASP A 28 10.62 -28.91 11.16
CA ASP A 28 10.73 -27.44 11.10
C ASP A 28 9.56 -26.83 11.88
N PHE A 29 9.85 -25.86 12.73
CA PHE A 29 8.82 -25.20 13.52
C PHE A 29 9.05 -23.70 13.69
N LEU A 30 7.97 -23.01 14.03
CA LEU A 30 7.96 -21.60 14.42
C LEU A 30 6.82 -21.31 15.40
N ILE A 31 6.86 -20.15 16.05
CA ILE A 31 5.77 -19.63 16.87
C ILE A 31 5.18 -18.40 16.21
N ARG A 32 3.85 -18.28 16.25
CA ARG A 32 3.11 -17.15 15.68
C ARG A 32 1.94 -16.72 16.56
N SER A 33 1.57 -15.47 16.44
CA SER A 33 0.30 -14.92 16.92
C SER A 33 -0.85 -15.32 15.99
N PHE A 34 -2.08 -15.05 16.43
CA PHE A 34 -3.30 -15.29 15.67
C PHE A 34 -4.36 -14.24 16.00
N PHE A 35 -5.33 -14.06 15.11
CA PHE A 35 -6.48 -13.21 15.37
C PHE A 35 -7.49 -13.96 16.24
N LYS A 36 -7.83 -13.41 17.41
CA LYS A 36 -8.93 -13.94 18.22
C LYS A 36 -10.26 -13.60 17.52
N THR A 37 -10.99 -14.62 17.07
CA THR A 37 -12.33 -14.40 16.51
C THR A 37 -13.33 -14.10 17.65
N LYS A 38 -14.39 -13.33 17.38
CA LYS A 38 -15.44 -13.04 18.37
C LYS A 38 -16.22 -14.29 18.82
N THR A 39 -16.12 -15.38 18.06
CA THR A 39 -16.80 -16.66 18.31
C THR A 39 -15.97 -17.61 19.17
N ASP A 40 -14.64 -17.44 19.23
CA ASP A 40 -13.71 -18.31 19.98
C ASP A 40 -13.49 -17.85 21.43
N SER A 41 -14.57 -17.50 22.13
CA SER A 41 -14.48 -17.11 23.55
C SER A 41 -14.01 -18.23 24.50
N LYS A 42 -13.80 -19.45 23.99
CA LYS A 42 -13.44 -20.64 24.79
C LYS A 42 -11.99 -21.10 24.67
N GLU A 43 -11.25 -20.68 23.66
CA GLU A 43 -9.84 -21.08 23.50
C GLU A 43 -8.93 -19.84 23.52
N SER A 44 -8.42 -19.52 24.71
CA SER A 44 -7.57 -18.35 24.95
C SER A 44 -6.09 -18.69 24.87
N PHE A 45 -5.63 -19.24 23.75
CA PHE A 45 -4.18 -19.41 23.56
C PHE A 45 -3.49 -18.04 23.56
N LEU A 46 -2.27 -18.03 24.07
CA LEU A 46 -1.39 -16.87 24.04
C LEU A 46 -0.75 -16.74 22.65
N CYS A 47 -0.29 -17.86 22.08
CA CYS A 47 0.27 -17.97 20.74
C CYS A 47 0.11 -19.41 20.21
N VAL A 48 0.54 -19.66 18.97
CA VAL A 48 0.44 -20.95 18.31
C VAL A 48 1.82 -21.41 17.89
N LEU A 49 2.21 -22.62 18.30
CA LEU A 49 3.36 -23.34 17.76
C LEU A 49 2.90 -24.05 16.49
N SER A 50 3.60 -23.81 15.37
CA SER A 50 3.35 -24.48 14.10
C SER A 50 4.56 -25.31 13.71
N VAL A 51 4.35 -26.58 13.34
CA VAL A 51 5.39 -27.55 12.97
C VAL A 51 5.04 -28.24 11.66
N ALA A 52 6.03 -28.50 10.82
CA ALA A 52 5.87 -29.28 9.60
C ALA A 52 5.92 -30.78 9.89
N GLU A 53 4.98 -31.50 9.31
CA GLU A 53 4.87 -32.95 9.30
C GLU A 53 5.09 -33.45 7.88
N ARG A 54 5.85 -34.54 7.70
CA ARG A 54 5.97 -35.18 6.39
C ARG A 54 4.60 -35.70 5.92
N SER A 55 4.24 -35.36 4.70
CA SER A 55 3.03 -35.79 4.02
C SER A 55 3.37 -36.68 2.83
N SER A 56 2.57 -37.70 2.56
CA SER A 56 2.63 -38.50 1.33
C SER A 56 2.10 -37.74 0.12
N GLU A 57 1.28 -36.71 0.34
CA GLU A 57 0.71 -35.84 -0.68
C GLU A 57 1.60 -34.62 -0.92
N ILE A 58 1.81 -34.27 -2.19
CA ILE A 58 2.47 -33.03 -2.60
C ILE A 58 1.45 -31.90 -2.49
N GLY A 59 1.70 -30.93 -1.61
CA GLY A 59 0.84 -29.75 -1.48
C GLY A 59 0.98 -28.79 -2.67
N ASP A 60 0.05 -27.84 -2.79
CA ASP A 60 0.01 -26.83 -3.87
C ASP A 60 1.32 -26.05 -4.09
N ASN A 61 2.16 -25.99 -3.04
CA ASN A 61 3.44 -25.28 -3.05
C ASN A 61 4.60 -26.15 -3.59
N GLY A 62 4.34 -27.41 -3.96
CA GLY A 62 5.34 -28.42 -4.32
C GLY A 62 5.97 -29.14 -3.12
N ASN A 63 5.66 -28.71 -1.89
CA ASN A 63 6.21 -29.29 -0.66
C ASN A 63 5.42 -30.52 -0.21
N GLN A 64 6.13 -31.55 0.25
CA GLN A 64 5.55 -32.76 0.86
C GLN A 64 5.37 -32.60 2.37
N THR A 65 4.92 -31.43 2.83
CA THR A 65 4.69 -31.16 4.26
C THR A 65 3.30 -30.63 4.53
N ARG A 66 2.72 -31.10 5.64
CA ARG A 66 1.48 -30.57 6.22
C ARG A 66 1.84 -29.79 7.48
N ILE A 67 1.18 -28.66 7.71
CA ILE A 67 1.40 -27.86 8.92
C ILE A 67 0.45 -28.33 10.00
N ARG A 68 1.01 -28.71 11.14
CA ARG A 68 0.30 -28.95 12.40
C ARG A 68 0.51 -27.76 13.32
N SER A 69 -0.51 -27.44 14.11
CA SER A 69 -0.49 -26.30 15.02
C SER A 69 -1.05 -26.71 16.37
N VAL A 70 -0.42 -26.24 17.43
CA VAL A 70 -0.90 -26.42 18.80
C VAL A 70 -0.83 -25.10 19.57
N GLY A 71 -1.84 -24.83 20.38
CA GLY A 71 -1.89 -23.61 21.20
C GLY A 71 -0.90 -23.67 22.36
N ILE A 72 -0.24 -22.55 22.65
CA ILE A 72 0.52 -22.34 23.88
C ILE A 72 -0.31 -21.44 24.80
N ASN A 73 -0.50 -21.88 26.04
CA ASN A 73 -1.25 -21.18 27.07
C ASN A 73 -0.31 -20.62 28.14
N ALA A 74 -0.72 -19.51 28.76
CA ALA A 74 -0.25 -19.17 30.10
C ALA A 74 -1.07 -20.01 31.08
N LEU A 75 -0.40 -20.87 31.86
CA LEU A 75 -1.05 -21.70 32.89
C LEU A 75 -1.31 -20.87 34.16
N ASN A 76 -0.40 -19.93 34.43
CA ASN A 76 -0.50 -18.89 35.45
C ASN A 76 0.37 -17.70 35.03
N GLU A 77 0.61 -16.74 35.92
CA GLU A 77 1.40 -15.53 35.61
C GLU A 77 2.88 -15.81 35.28
N THR A 78 3.41 -16.98 35.67
CA THR A 78 4.85 -17.29 35.61
C THR A 78 5.17 -18.56 34.84
N SER A 79 4.18 -19.24 34.25
CA SER A 79 4.39 -20.50 33.54
C SER A 79 3.50 -20.70 32.32
N PHE A 80 4.03 -21.48 31.39
CA PHE A 80 3.48 -21.75 30.08
C PHE A 80 3.35 -23.24 29.84
N GLY A 81 2.37 -23.64 29.04
CA GLY A 81 2.15 -25.03 28.67
C GLY A 81 1.54 -25.14 27.28
N ILE A 82 1.67 -26.32 26.69
CA ILE A 82 1.02 -26.67 25.42
C ILE A 82 -0.40 -27.17 25.71
N GLN A 83 -1.35 -26.83 24.83
CA GLN A 83 -2.72 -27.32 24.91
C GLN A 83 -2.76 -28.85 25.01
N GLY A 84 -3.44 -29.36 26.04
CA GLY A 84 -3.57 -30.80 26.27
C GLY A 84 -2.38 -31.45 27.02
N SER A 85 -1.38 -30.67 27.42
CA SER A 85 -0.28 -31.14 28.28
C SER A 85 -0.44 -30.60 29.71
N GLU A 86 -0.04 -31.41 30.69
CA GLU A 86 0.05 -31.02 32.11
C GLU A 86 1.41 -30.39 32.46
N GLU A 87 2.37 -30.41 31.53
CA GLU A 87 3.70 -29.86 31.76
C GLU A 87 3.69 -28.32 31.78
N ALA A 88 4.36 -27.77 32.78
CA ALA A 88 4.50 -26.34 33.00
C ALA A 88 5.97 -25.90 32.87
N PHE A 89 6.19 -24.82 32.14
CA PHE A 89 7.53 -24.30 31.85
C PHE A 89 7.63 -22.83 32.25
N PRO A 90 8.77 -22.36 32.80
CA PRO A 90 8.91 -20.98 33.25
C PRO A 90 8.98 -19.98 32.09
N THR A 91 9.42 -20.43 30.91
CA THR A 91 9.49 -19.61 29.69
C THR A 91 9.15 -20.44 28.47
N ILE A 92 8.83 -19.77 27.37
CA ILE A 92 8.55 -20.42 26.09
C ILE A 92 9.80 -21.05 25.49
N ARG A 93 10.98 -20.45 25.72
CA ARG A 93 12.25 -21.07 25.35
C ARG A 93 12.49 -22.37 26.11
N ALA A 94 12.26 -22.39 27.43
CA ALA A 94 12.38 -23.62 28.23
C ALA A 94 11.40 -24.72 27.77
N LEU A 95 10.18 -24.33 27.39
CA LEU A 95 9.20 -25.23 26.77
C LEU A 95 9.75 -25.82 25.45
N VAL A 96 10.19 -24.97 24.52
CA VAL A 96 10.72 -25.40 23.22
C VAL A 96 11.95 -26.30 23.40
N ASP A 97 12.91 -25.89 24.23
CA ASP A 97 14.14 -26.63 24.50
C ASP A 97 13.84 -28.01 25.10
N SER A 98 12.83 -28.12 25.98
CA SER A 98 12.39 -29.41 26.54
C SER A 98 11.89 -30.37 25.46
N PHE A 99 11.03 -29.91 24.55
CA PHE A 99 10.49 -30.74 23.46
C PHE A 99 11.55 -31.13 22.43
N ILE A 100 12.50 -30.24 22.12
CA ILE A 100 13.64 -30.56 21.24
C ILE A 100 14.54 -31.61 21.89
N ASN A 101 14.92 -31.41 23.15
CA ASN A 101 15.88 -32.27 23.84
C ASN A 101 15.31 -33.66 24.14
N SER A 102 14.05 -33.73 24.55
CA SER A 102 13.36 -35.01 24.82
C SER A 102 12.94 -35.74 23.56
N LYS A 103 12.87 -35.05 22.41
CA LYS A 103 12.24 -35.55 21.17
C LYS A 103 10.82 -36.07 21.37
N LYS A 104 10.13 -35.52 22.38
CA LYS A 104 8.72 -35.85 22.62
C LYS A 104 7.88 -35.23 21.51
N PRO A 105 6.85 -35.95 20.99
CA PRO A 105 5.91 -35.36 20.07
C PRO A 105 5.20 -34.15 20.69
N VAL A 106 5.19 -33.03 19.97
CA VAL A 106 4.53 -31.79 20.40
C VAL A 106 3.04 -31.80 20.04
N VAL A 107 2.69 -32.45 18.93
CA VAL A 107 1.34 -32.62 18.42
C VAL A 107 1.29 -33.89 17.58
N GLU A 108 0.29 -34.74 17.86
CA GLU A 108 0.16 -36.07 17.25
C GLU A 108 1.48 -36.86 17.35
N GLN A 109 2.14 -37.16 16.24
CA GLN A 109 3.40 -37.94 16.19
C GLN A 109 4.62 -37.08 15.80
N VAL A 110 4.48 -35.75 15.76
CA VAL A 110 5.50 -34.85 15.22
C VAL A 110 6.31 -34.22 16.35
N SER A 111 7.63 -34.30 16.26
CA SER A 111 8.57 -33.69 17.23
C SER A 111 9.21 -32.43 16.67
N LEU A 112 9.63 -31.53 17.55
CA LEU A 112 10.39 -30.34 17.17
C LEU A 112 11.83 -30.72 16.83
N ILE A 113 12.35 -30.22 15.70
CA ILE A 113 13.72 -30.49 15.27
C ILE A 113 14.48 -29.18 15.06
N ARG A 114 13.95 -28.30 14.20
CA ARG A 114 14.65 -27.07 13.80
C ARG A 114 13.72 -25.87 13.91
N SER A 115 14.13 -24.87 14.68
CA SER A 115 13.47 -23.58 14.70
C SER A 115 13.77 -22.80 13.43
N ILE A 116 12.74 -22.25 12.79
CA ILE A 116 12.91 -21.33 11.68
C ILE A 116 13.02 -19.91 12.23
N ALA A 117 14.10 -19.21 11.85
CA ALA A 117 14.32 -17.83 12.26
C ALA A 117 13.49 -16.84 11.43
N ARG A 118 13.22 -15.67 12.00
CA ARG A 118 12.61 -14.53 11.32
C ARG A 118 13.32 -14.22 10.01
N GLN A 119 12.53 -13.99 8.97
CA GLN A 119 13.06 -13.68 7.66
C GLN A 119 13.56 -12.23 7.58
N PRO A 120 14.50 -11.90 6.67
CA PRO A 120 15.05 -10.55 6.56
C PRO A 120 14.01 -9.45 6.27
N TRP A 121 12.85 -9.82 5.71
CA TRP A 121 11.74 -8.92 5.43
C TRP A 121 10.79 -8.74 6.62
N GLU A 122 10.95 -9.50 7.71
CA GLU A 122 10.16 -9.37 8.94
C GLU A 122 10.81 -8.34 9.87
N PHE A 123 10.36 -7.09 9.78
CA PHE A 123 10.85 -6.01 10.65
C PHE A 123 10.12 -5.99 11.98
N SER A 124 10.82 -5.54 13.01
CA SER A 124 10.21 -5.25 14.30
C SER A 124 9.60 -3.87 14.30
N ARG A 125 8.56 -3.67 15.13
CA ARG A 125 8.03 -2.33 15.40
C ARG A 125 9.10 -1.35 15.85
N ASN A 126 10.10 -1.82 16.60
CA ASN A 126 11.22 -1.00 17.07
C ASN A 126 12.22 -0.64 15.96
N ASP A 127 12.13 -1.25 14.77
CA ASP A 127 12.93 -0.89 13.61
C ASP A 127 12.39 0.36 12.90
N ILE A 128 11.19 0.82 13.27
CA ILE A 128 10.45 1.86 12.56
C ILE A 128 10.24 3.07 13.47
N ASP A 129 10.75 4.21 13.04
CA ASP A 129 10.46 5.51 13.63
C ASP A 129 9.38 6.23 12.81
N ILE A 130 8.36 6.73 13.50
CA ILE A 130 7.24 7.47 12.89
C ILE A 130 7.28 8.88 13.51
N PRO A 131 7.46 9.93 12.69
CA PRO A 131 7.55 11.30 13.18
C PRO A 131 6.27 11.73 13.88
N GLN A 132 6.42 12.57 14.90
CA GLN A 132 5.32 13.22 15.61
C GLN A 132 5.36 14.74 15.36
N PRO A 133 4.30 15.34 14.78
CA PRO A 133 3.07 14.71 14.32
C PRO A 133 3.26 13.82 13.07
N GLU A 134 2.36 12.83 12.90
CA GLU A 134 2.38 11.94 11.73
C GLU A 134 2.26 12.73 10.41
N VAL A 135 3.08 12.37 9.43
CA VAL A 135 3.05 12.96 8.09
C VAL A 135 2.31 12.02 7.13
N GLY A 136 1.04 12.31 6.86
CA GLY A 136 0.22 11.56 5.92
C GLY A 136 0.62 11.78 4.46
N LEU A 137 0.83 10.69 3.71
CA LEU A 137 1.15 10.68 2.28
C LEU A 137 -0.08 10.35 1.42
N GLY A 138 -1.00 9.54 1.95
CA GLY A 138 -2.22 9.14 1.24
C GLY A 138 -3.12 8.19 2.03
N LYS A 139 -4.20 7.78 1.39
CA LYS A 139 -5.11 6.73 1.86
C LYS A 139 -5.19 5.65 0.77
N GLY A 140 -5.03 4.39 1.17
CA GLY A 140 -5.21 3.23 0.30
C GLY A 140 -6.45 2.43 0.70
N SER A 141 -6.70 1.34 -0.03
CA SER A 141 -7.86 0.46 0.16
C SER A 141 -7.98 -0.10 1.58
N PHE A 142 -6.86 -0.30 2.26
CA PHE A 142 -6.80 -0.98 3.57
C PHE A 142 -6.39 -0.08 4.75
N GLY A 143 -6.07 1.19 4.49
CA GLY A 143 -5.60 2.08 5.55
C GLY A 143 -4.89 3.33 5.06
N THR A 144 -4.01 3.88 5.89
CA THR A 144 -3.30 5.13 5.63
C THR A 144 -1.85 4.88 5.23
N VAL A 145 -1.32 5.73 4.36
CA VAL A 145 0.09 5.75 4.02
C VAL A 145 0.73 6.96 4.69
N ILE A 146 1.76 6.75 5.49
CA ILE A 146 2.48 7.78 6.25
C ILE A 146 3.98 7.73 5.94
N LYS A 147 4.68 8.85 6.16
CA LYS A 147 6.15 8.88 6.14
C LYS A 147 6.68 8.31 7.45
N GLY A 148 7.78 7.56 7.40
CA GLY A 148 8.56 7.17 8.56
C GLY A 148 10.01 6.94 8.19
N LYS A 149 10.76 6.32 9.11
CA LYS A 149 12.18 6.00 8.95
C LYS A 149 12.46 4.57 9.39
N LEU A 150 13.16 3.81 8.55
CA LEU A 150 13.67 2.49 8.86
C LEU A 150 15.03 2.65 9.54
N LEU A 151 15.09 2.47 10.85
CA LEU A 151 16.23 2.82 11.70
C LEU A 151 17.48 2.01 11.35
N LYS A 152 17.33 0.71 11.08
CA LYS A 152 18.44 -0.19 10.71
C LYS A 152 19.22 0.27 9.48
N LEU A 153 18.57 0.97 8.55
CA LEU A 153 19.16 1.45 7.30
C LEU A 153 19.32 2.97 7.26
N ASP A 154 18.97 3.68 8.34
CA ASP A 154 18.89 5.14 8.38
C ASP A 154 18.09 5.75 7.21
N LEU A 155 17.03 5.06 6.77
CA LEU A 155 16.37 5.33 5.48
C LEU A 155 14.95 5.87 5.65
N ASP A 156 14.63 6.97 4.98
CA ASP A 156 13.26 7.48 4.88
C ASP A 156 12.38 6.51 4.06
N VAL A 157 11.21 6.14 4.60
CA VAL A 157 10.31 5.13 4.03
C VAL A 157 8.86 5.60 3.99
N ALA A 158 8.08 4.98 3.08
CA ALA A 158 6.63 5.06 3.08
C ALA A 158 6.06 3.84 3.82
N ILE A 159 5.17 4.08 4.78
CA ILE A 159 4.57 3.04 5.61
C ILE A 159 3.08 2.98 5.33
N LYS A 160 2.62 1.87 4.72
CA LYS A 160 1.19 1.57 4.56
C LYS A 160 0.72 0.83 5.82
N ARG A 161 0.02 1.55 6.68
CA ARG A 161 -0.52 1.06 7.96
C ARG A 161 -1.95 0.59 7.76
N LEU A 162 -2.22 -0.67 8.10
CA LEU A 162 -3.57 -1.22 8.12
C LEU A 162 -4.40 -0.53 9.21
N ASN A 163 -5.70 -0.32 8.98
CA ASN A 163 -6.55 0.29 9.99
C ASN A 163 -6.71 -0.65 11.21
N ASP A 164 -6.80 -0.11 12.42
CA ASP A 164 -6.93 -0.92 13.66
C ASP A 164 -8.21 -1.78 13.68
N GLN A 165 -9.23 -1.35 12.92
CA GLN A 165 -10.51 -2.06 12.75
C GLN A 165 -10.51 -3.02 11.56
N ALA A 166 -9.37 -3.25 10.91
CA ALA A 166 -9.28 -4.17 9.78
C ALA A 166 -9.63 -5.60 10.21
N ASN A 167 -10.44 -6.27 9.39
CA ASN A 167 -10.80 -7.66 9.60
C ASN A 167 -9.71 -8.60 9.07
N GLU A 168 -9.86 -9.89 9.36
CA GLU A 168 -8.95 -10.94 8.90
C GLU A 168 -8.81 -10.97 7.38
N THR A 169 -9.87 -10.68 6.63
CA THR A 169 -9.84 -10.59 5.17
C THR A 169 -8.90 -9.49 4.68
N ALA A 170 -9.03 -8.26 5.21
CA ALA A 170 -8.16 -7.14 4.84
C ALA A 170 -6.70 -7.41 5.22
N PHE A 171 -6.46 -8.08 6.34
CA PHE A 171 -5.13 -8.50 6.76
C PHE A 171 -4.53 -9.54 5.79
N ALA A 172 -5.30 -10.57 5.42
CA ALA A 172 -4.87 -11.58 4.45
C ALA A 172 -4.61 -10.99 3.05
N GLU A 173 -5.40 -9.99 2.63
CA GLU A 173 -5.17 -9.25 1.38
C GLU A 173 -3.88 -8.41 1.45
N ALA A 174 -3.60 -7.76 2.59
CA ALA A 174 -2.34 -7.04 2.80
C ALA A 174 -1.12 -7.99 2.77
N LEU A 175 -1.20 -9.16 3.42
CA LEU A 175 -0.14 -10.17 3.31
C LEU A 175 0.02 -10.66 1.87
N GLN A 176 -1.08 -10.88 1.15
CA GLN A 176 -1.03 -11.26 -0.27
C GLN A 176 -0.35 -10.20 -1.13
N GLU A 177 -0.62 -8.91 -0.92
CA GLU A 177 0.07 -7.80 -1.58
C GLU A 177 1.60 -7.90 -1.36
N THR A 178 2.02 -8.11 -0.10
CA THR A 178 3.45 -8.19 0.24
C THR A 178 4.14 -9.40 -0.40
N ARG A 179 3.45 -10.54 -0.54
CA ARG A 179 3.98 -11.72 -1.25
C ARG A 179 4.34 -11.41 -2.69
N VAL A 180 3.49 -10.66 -3.38
CA VAL A 180 3.74 -10.23 -4.76
C VAL A 180 4.94 -9.29 -4.76
N MET A 181 4.92 -8.26 -3.91
CA MET A 181 5.98 -7.26 -3.87
C MET A 181 7.37 -7.84 -3.53
N ARG A 182 7.46 -8.85 -2.65
CA ARG A 182 8.73 -9.56 -2.34
C ARG A 182 9.37 -10.24 -3.56
N LYS A 183 8.61 -10.50 -4.62
CA LYS A 183 9.10 -11.13 -5.86
C LYS A 183 9.42 -10.11 -6.97
N LEU A 184 9.23 -8.82 -6.71
CA LEU A 184 9.42 -7.75 -7.68
C LEU A 184 10.52 -6.77 -7.21
N ASP A 185 11.53 -6.54 -8.04
CA ASP A 185 12.60 -5.57 -7.79
C ASP A 185 12.97 -4.92 -9.13
N HIS A 186 12.44 -3.72 -9.38
CA HIS A 186 12.62 -3.01 -10.64
C HIS A 186 12.53 -1.50 -10.42
N ASN A 187 13.28 -0.71 -11.19
CA ASN A 187 13.33 0.75 -11.04
C ASN A 187 11.96 1.42 -11.20
N ASN A 188 11.07 0.85 -12.01
CA ASN A 188 9.71 1.34 -12.24
C ASN A 188 8.62 0.64 -11.44
N ILE A 189 8.99 -0.10 -10.40
CA ILE A 189 8.08 -0.70 -9.41
C ILE A 189 8.50 -0.17 -8.03
N VAL A 190 7.54 0.15 -7.16
CA VAL A 190 7.88 0.52 -5.78
C VAL A 190 8.47 -0.67 -5.03
N LYS A 191 9.62 -0.46 -4.41
CA LYS A 191 10.32 -1.51 -3.67
C LYS A 191 9.66 -1.74 -2.31
N LEU A 192 9.44 -3.01 -1.96
CA LEU A 192 9.16 -3.44 -0.59
C LEU A 192 10.50 -3.62 0.14
N PHE A 193 10.63 -3.02 1.32
CA PHE A 193 11.75 -3.30 2.23
C PHE A 193 11.41 -4.42 3.21
N GLY A 194 10.19 -4.40 3.75
CA GLY A 194 9.76 -5.41 4.70
C GLY A 194 8.37 -5.11 5.27
N ILE A 195 7.96 -5.91 6.25
CA ILE A 195 6.68 -5.77 6.94
C ILE A 195 6.89 -5.85 8.45
N VAL A 196 6.13 -5.06 9.19
CA VAL A 196 6.02 -5.15 10.64
C VAL A 196 4.73 -5.89 10.95
N ILE A 197 4.89 -7.10 11.49
CA ILE A 197 3.80 -8.00 11.86
C ILE A 197 4.01 -8.65 13.22
N ASP A 198 5.03 -8.24 13.99
CA ASP A 198 5.23 -8.69 15.37
C ASP A 198 4.34 -7.94 16.38
N SER A 199 3.64 -6.89 15.91
CA SER A 199 2.64 -6.12 16.63
C SER A 199 1.59 -5.59 15.65
N MET A 200 0.44 -5.15 16.21
CA MET A 200 -0.62 -4.50 15.44
C MET A 200 -0.54 -2.97 15.61
N PRO A 201 -0.96 -2.20 14.60
CA PRO A 201 -1.44 -2.65 13.28
C PRO A 201 -0.31 -3.11 12.35
N LEU A 202 -0.64 -3.97 11.37
CA LEU A 202 0.28 -4.37 10.29
C LEU A 202 0.80 -3.14 9.55
N MET A 203 2.12 -3.11 9.32
CA MET A 203 2.76 -2.06 8.56
C MET A 203 3.56 -2.64 7.39
N ILE A 204 3.31 -2.15 6.18
CA ILE A 204 4.09 -2.48 4.99
C ILE A 204 5.08 -1.34 4.74
N VAL A 205 6.38 -1.66 4.79
CA VAL A 205 7.48 -0.69 4.72
C VAL A 205 8.05 -0.69 3.31
N MET A 206 7.89 0.43 2.61
CA MET A 206 8.17 0.56 1.17
C MET A 206 9.10 1.74 0.90
N GLU A 207 9.67 1.76 -0.30
CA GLU A 207 10.38 2.91 -0.84
C GLU A 207 9.53 4.18 -0.78
N LEU A 208 10.12 5.24 -0.21
CA LEU A 208 9.53 6.57 -0.28
C LEU A 208 9.86 7.23 -1.63
N VAL A 209 8.84 7.41 -2.46
CA VAL A 209 8.95 8.26 -3.66
C VAL A 209 8.57 9.68 -3.26
N ASP A 210 9.55 10.60 -3.21
CA ASP A 210 9.28 12.01 -2.90
C ASP A 210 8.53 12.67 -4.06
N GLY A 211 7.21 12.56 -4.05
CA GLY A 211 6.38 12.72 -5.24
C GLY A 211 4.88 12.66 -4.96
N ASN A 212 4.09 12.50 -6.00
CA ASN A 212 2.64 12.28 -5.91
C ASN A 212 2.19 11.24 -6.93
N SER A 213 0.94 10.76 -6.80
CA SER A 213 0.33 9.97 -7.86
C SER A 213 0.25 10.78 -9.16
N LEU A 214 0.45 10.11 -10.29
CA LEU A 214 0.42 10.73 -11.61
C LEU A 214 -0.94 11.40 -11.86
N SER A 215 -2.04 10.81 -11.38
CA SER A 215 -3.36 11.44 -11.40
C SER A 215 -3.42 12.81 -10.70
N LYS A 216 -2.71 12.99 -9.57
CA LYS A 216 -2.59 14.28 -8.88
C LYS A 216 -1.65 15.22 -9.62
N VAL A 217 -0.59 14.69 -10.22
CA VAL A 217 0.39 15.45 -11.00
C VAL A 217 -0.25 16.06 -12.25
N LEU A 218 -1.11 15.31 -12.93
CA LEU A 218 -1.83 15.75 -14.14
C LEU A 218 -2.96 16.75 -13.85
N ARG A 219 -3.55 16.73 -12.64
CA ARG A 219 -4.70 17.57 -12.30
C ARG A 219 -4.37 19.06 -12.43
N GLY A 220 -5.02 19.72 -13.40
CA GLY A 220 -4.85 21.15 -13.66
C GLY A 220 -3.49 21.52 -14.24
N ARG A 221 -2.78 20.56 -14.86
CA ARG A 221 -1.47 20.77 -15.48
C ARG A 221 -1.37 20.00 -16.79
N THR A 222 -1.00 20.72 -17.84
CA THR A 222 -0.57 20.12 -19.10
C THR A 222 0.94 19.89 -19.02
N LEU A 223 1.36 18.62 -19.06
CA LEU A 223 2.78 18.26 -19.01
C LEU A 223 3.40 18.32 -20.40
N PRO A 224 4.65 18.77 -20.57
CA PRO A 224 5.31 18.65 -21.85
C PRO A 224 5.40 17.20 -22.34
N ASN A 225 5.32 17.00 -23.66
CA ASN A 225 5.36 15.66 -24.27
C ASN A 225 6.57 14.82 -23.85
N GLY A 226 7.73 15.44 -23.64
CA GLY A 226 8.93 14.74 -23.15
C GLY A 226 8.70 14.03 -21.81
N TYR A 227 8.01 14.68 -20.87
CA TYR A 227 7.67 14.07 -19.58
C TYR A 227 6.60 12.99 -19.72
N ARG A 228 5.53 13.24 -20.49
CA ARG A 228 4.50 12.21 -20.77
C ARG A 228 5.14 10.94 -21.31
N MET A 229 6.03 11.06 -22.30
CA MET A 229 6.69 9.92 -22.92
C MET A 229 7.64 9.21 -21.95
N SER A 230 8.45 9.95 -21.18
CA SER A 230 9.29 9.34 -20.14
C SER A 230 8.46 8.52 -19.14
N PHE A 231 7.26 9.01 -18.78
CA PHE A 231 6.36 8.33 -17.85
C PHE A 231 5.73 7.08 -18.43
N ILE A 232 5.24 7.15 -19.67
CA ILE A 232 4.72 6.01 -20.42
C ILE A 232 5.78 4.91 -20.52
N VAL A 233 6.99 5.31 -20.85
CA VAL A 233 8.14 4.42 -21.01
C VAL A 233 8.49 3.73 -19.69
N GLY A 234 8.64 4.48 -18.60
CA GLY A 234 8.90 3.88 -17.29
C GLY A 234 7.81 2.88 -16.87
N LEU A 235 6.54 3.26 -17.04
CA LEU A 235 5.41 2.38 -16.72
C LEU A 235 5.40 1.12 -17.60
N MET A 236 5.71 1.26 -18.89
CA MET A 236 5.77 0.15 -19.85
C MET A 236 6.80 -0.90 -19.42
N TYR A 237 7.98 -0.47 -18.98
CA TYR A 237 9.04 -1.38 -18.52
C TYR A 237 8.71 -2.02 -17.17
N GLY A 238 8.14 -1.27 -16.22
CA GLY A 238 7.63 -1.84 -14.97
C GLY A 238 6.59 -2.93 -15.21
N LEU A 239 5.65 -2.68 -16.13
CA LEU A 239 4.62 -3.66 -16.47
C LEU A 239 5.20 -4.89 -17.20
N ALA A 240 6.14 -4.67 -18.13
CA ALA A 240 6.81 -5.77 -18.83
C ALA A 240 7.60 -6.68 -17.89
N TYR A 241 8.35 -6.10 -16.95
CA TYR A 241 9.08 -6.83 -15.92
C TYR A 241 8.15 -7.71 -15.06
N MET A 242 6.99 -7.18 -14.69
CA MET A 242 6.00 -7.91 -13.90
C MET A 242 5.37 -9.06 -14.69
N HIS A 243 5.04 -8.84 -15.96
CA HIS A 243 4.49 -9.85 -16.87
C HIS A 243 5.47 -10.97 -17.16
N ASP A 244 6.75 -10.66 -17.32
CA ASP A 244 7.83 -11.66 -17.50
C ASP A 244 7.92 -12.65 -16.33
N ARG A 245 7.55 -12.21 -15.11
CA ARG A 245 7.46 -13.06 -13.90
C ARG A 245 6.11 -13.75 -13.71
N GLY A 246 5.24 -13.69 -14.71
CA GLY A 246 3.93 -14.34 -14.68
C GLY A 246 2.90 -13.63 -13.79
N TYR A 247 3.12 -12.37 -13.42
CA TYR A 247 2.17 -11.59 -12.63
C TYR A 247 1.24 -10.75 -13.52
N ILE A 248 0.00 -10.59 -13.07
CA ILE A 248 -1.03 -9.70 -13.64
C ILE A 248 -1.31 -8.62 -12.59
N HIS A 249 -1.24 -7.34 -12.97
CA HIS A 249 -1.40 -6.21 -12.05
C HIS A 249 -2.87 -5.99 -11.65
N ARG A 250 -3.77 -5.96 -12.65
CA ARG A 250 -5.25 -5.80 -12.54
C ARG A 250 -5.76 -4.40 -12.17
N ASP A 251 -4.89 -3.47 -11.77
CA ASP A 251 -5.28 -2.07 -11.49
C ASP A 251 -4.30 -1.04 -12.05
N VAL A 252 -3.91 -1.18 -13.32
CA VAL A 252 -3.02 -0.20 -13.98
C VAL A 252 -3.83 1.06 -14.29
N ALA A 253 -3.50 2.17 -13.64
CA ALA A 253 -4.15 3.47 -13.80
C ALA A 253 -3.23 4.60 -13.32
N ALA A 254 -3.45 5.85 -13.75
CA ALA A 254 -2.61 6.97 -13.32
C ALA A 254 -2.66 7.24 -11.80
N ARG A 255 -3.71 6.80 -11.10
CA ARG A 255 -3.78 6.85 -9.63
C ARG A 255 -2.76 5.92 -8.94
N ASN A 256 -2.34 4.86 -9.62
CA ASN A 256 -1.44 3.82 -9.11
C ASN A 256 -0.03 3.94 -9.72
N VAL A 257 0.32 5.13 -10.21
CA VAL A 257 1.67 5.46 -10.68
C VAL A 257 2.17 6.62 -9.85
N LEU A 258 3.32 6.51 -9.19
CA LEU A 258 3.98 7.60 -8.49
C LEU A 258 5.02 8.27 -9.40
N VAL A 259 5.10 9.59 -9.31
CA VAL A 259 6.09 10.41 -9.98
C VAL A 259 6.83 11.26 -8.96
N SER A 260 8.16 11.22 -8.96
CA SER A 260 8.99 12.05 -8.08
C SER A 260 8.93 13.54 -8.44
N LYS A 261 9.21 14.42 -7.48
CA LYS A 261 9.17 15.89 -7.66
C LYS A 261 10.16 16.41 -8.71
N ASP A 262 11.27 15.69 -8.92
CA ASP A 262 12.28 15.97 -9.95
C ASP A 262 11.90 15.36 -11.32
N TRP A 263 10.75 14.68 -11.41
CA TRP A 263 10.20 14.07 -12.63
C TRP A 263 11.09 12.98 -13.22
N GLN A 264 12.06 12.44 -12.46
CA GLN A 264 12.98 11.41 -12.93
C GLN A 264 12.53 9.98 -12.62
N LYS A 265 11.72 9.78 -11.57
CA LYS A 265 11.25 8.46 -11.15
C LYS A 265 9.77 8.30 -11.45
N VAL A 266 9.43 7.16 -12.04
CA VAL A 266 8.06 6.72 -12.33
C VAL A 266 7.93 5.31 -11.79
N LYS A 267 7.03 5.08 -10.84
CA LYS A 267 6.88 3.79 -10.16
C LYS A 267 5.44 3.34 -10.11
N LEU A 268 5.19 2.12 -10.59
CA LEU A 268 3.93 1.42 -10.40
C LEU A 268 3.80 1.02 -8.92
N ILE A 269 2.61 1.22 -8.37
CA ILE A 269 2.24 0.91 -6.99
C ILE A 269 0.92 0.14 -6.92
N ASP A 270 0.56 -0.31 -5.72
CA ASP A 270 -0.69 -0.98 -5.36
C ASP A 270 -0.89 -2.36 -6.02
N PHE A 271 -0.31 -3.38 -5.38
CA PHE A 271 -0.34 -4.76 -5.85
C PHE A 271 -1.44 -5.60 -5.19
N GLY A 272 -2.39 -4.97 -4.49
CA GLY A 272 -3.41 -5.69 -3.71
C GLY A 272 -4.30 -6.62 -4.57
N LEU A 273 -4.56 -6.20 -5.82
CA LEU A 273 -5.32 -7.02 -6.78
C LEU A 273 -4.46 -7.97 -7.59
N SER A 274 -3.14 -7.86 -7.52
CA SER A 274 -2.21 -8.59 -8.39
C SER A 274 -2.20 -10.08 -8.09
N ARG A 275 -2.05 -10.90 -9.14
CA ARG A 275 -2.05 -12.37 -9.04
C ARG A 275 -0.98 -12.96 -9.95
N ASN A 276 -0.41 -14.09 -9.54
CA ASN A 276 0.46 -14.90 -10.39
C ASN A 276 -0.39 -15.90 -11.18
N GLY A 277 -0.03 -16.14 -12.44
CA GLY A 277 -0.68 -17.10 -13.32
C GLY A 277 -1.04 -16.51 -14.69
N PRO A 278 -1.40 -17.37 -15.66
CA PRO A 278 -1.69 -16.95 -17.03
C PRO A 278 -2.97 -16.12 -17.12
N SER A 279 -3.95 -16.42 -16.26
CA SER A 279 -5.23 -15.74 -16.19
C SER A 279 -5.89 -15.90 -14.82
N TYR A 280 -6.83 -15.02 -14.51
CA TYR A 280 -7.65 -15.08 -13.32
C TYR A 280 -9.09 -14.69 -13.63
N THR A 281 -10.04 -15.58 -13.36
CA THR A 281 -11.47 -15.32 -13.54
C THR A 281 -12.09 -14.89 -12.23
N PHE A 282 -12.70 -13.71 -12.23
CA PHE A 282 -13.35 -13.18 -11.03
C PHE A 282 -14.86 -13.42 -11.05
N THR A 283 -15.43 -13.78 -9.91
CA THR A 283 -16.84 -14.18 -9.79
C THR A 283 -17.77 -13.08 -9.28
N THR A 284 -17.25 -11.95 -8.75
CA THR A 284 -18.09 -10.93 -8.09
C THR A 284 -17.67 -9.49 -8.39
N PHE A 285 -18.37 -8.75 -9.26
CA PHE A 285 -17.96 -7.41 -9.76
C PHE A 285 -17.98 -6.22 -8.75
N GLN A 286 -18.05 -6.43 -7.44
CA GLN A 286 -18.11 -5.30 -6.50
C GLN A 286 -16.75 -4.59 -6.36
N LYS A 287 -16.75 -3.27 -6.59
CA LYS A 287 -15.60 -2.33 -6.45
C LYS A 287 -14.43 -2.51 -7.44
N ILE A 288 -14.70 -2.89 -8.68
CA ILE A 288 -13.68 -2.97 -9.74
C ILE A 288 -13.61 -1.64 -10.52
N PRO A 289 -12.43 -1.17 -10.97
CA PRO A 289 -12.26 0.07 -11.74
C PRO A 289 -12.80 -0.06 -13.18
N THR A 290 -14.13 -0.05 -13.34
CA THR A 290 -14.84 -0.35 -14.60
C THR A 290 -14.28 0.37 -15.84
N ARG A 291 -13.90 1.64 -15.70
CA ARG A 291 -13.43 2.49 -16.80
C ARG A 291 -12.04 2.10 -17.37
N TRP A 292 -11.30 1.24 -16.67
CA TRP A 292 -10.01 0.70 -17.12
C TRP A 292 -10.10 -0.76 -17.59
N LEU A 293 -11.27 -1.39 -17.50
CA LEU A 293 -11.43 -2.80 -17.84
C LEU A 293 -11.47 -3.02 -19.35
N SER A 294 -10.86 -4.12 -19.77
CA SER A 294 -10.91 -4.60 -21.14
C SER A 294 -12.22 -5.34 -21.44
N PRO A 295 -12.56 -5.54 -22.73
CA PRO A 295 -13.81 -6.21 -23.13
C PRO A 295 -13.97 -7.61 -22.51
N GLU A 296 -12.91 -8.42 -22.52
CA GLU A 296 -12.92 -9.78 -21.95
C GLU A 296 -13.08 -9.81 -20.42
N VAL A 297 -12.57 -8.79 -19.72
CA VAL A 297 -12.76 -8.66 -18.27
C VAL A 297 -14.20 -8.21 -17.98
N CYS A 298 -14.73 -7.28 -18.75
CA CYS A 298 -16.13 -6.87 -18.64
C CYS A 298 -17.05 -8.07 -18.88
N ARG A 299 -16.83 -8.85 -19.95
CA ARG A 299 -17.71 -9.95 -20.35
C ARG A 299 -17.61 -11.13 -19.39
N ASP A 300 -16.39 -11.62 -19.18
CA ASP A 300 -16.14 -12.94 -18.59
C ASP A 300 -15.45 -12.85 -17.22
N GLY A 301 -15.09 -11.65 -16.75
CA GLY A 301 -14.26 -11.48 -15.56
C GLY A 301 -12.82 -11.97 -15.75
N LEU A 302 -12.39 -12.19 -17.00
CA LEU A 302 -11.11 -12.82 -17.35
C LEU A 302 -9.96 -11.81 -17.35
N PHE A 303 -9.26 -11.70 -16.22
CA PHE A 303 -8.01 -10.96 -16.14
C PHE A 303 -6.85 -11.76 -16.73
N SER A 304 -5.98 -11.08 -17.46
CA SER A 304 -4.74 -11.63 -18.02
C SER A 304 -3.70 -10.52 -18.17
N GLN A 305 -2.47 -10.87 -18.52
CA GLN A 305 -1.47 -9.86 -18.88
C GLN A 305 -1.97 -8.94 -20.02
N LYS A 306 -2.77 -9.47 -20.95
CA LYS A 306 -3.37 -8.68 -22.04
C LYS A 306 -4.41 -7.67 -21.54
N SER A 307 -5.13 -7.95 -20.46
CA SER A 307 -6.05 -6.95 -19.88
C SER A 307 -5.29 -5.79 -19.24
N ASP A 308 -4.10 -6.03 -18.68
CA ASP A 308 -3.24 -4.93 -18.20
C ASP A 308 -2.74 -4.04 -19.35
N ILE A 309 -2.48 -4.61 -20.54
CA ILE A 309 -2.08 -3.83 -21.73
C ILE A 309 -3.18 -2.86 -22.16
N TRP A 310 -4.45 -3.27 -22.05
CA TRP A 310 -5.59 -2.38 -22.27
C TRP A 310 -5.63 -1.26 -21.22
N ALA A 311 -5.52 -1.61 -19.93
CA ALA A 311 -5.51 -0.64 -18.84
C ALA A 311 -4.33 0.34 -18.93
N PHE A 312 -3.17 -0.11 -19.42
CA PHE A 312 -2.03 0.74 -19.76
C PHE A 312 -2.36 1.73 -20.88
N ALA A 313 -3.10 1.32 -21.93
CA ALA A 313 -3.54 2.21 -22.99
C ALA A 313 -4.51 3.29 -22.47
N VAL A 314 -5.44 2.91 -21.58
CA VAL A 314 -6.30 3.88 -20.86
C VAL A 314 -5.45 4.83 -20.01
N THR A 315 -4.41 4.34 -19.35
CA THR A 315 -3.48 5.17 -18.55
C THR A 315 -2.70 6.15 -19.42
N CYS A 316 -2.25 5.72 -20.60
CA CYS A 316 -1.64 6.63 -21.58
C CYS A 316 -2.62 7.72 -22.02
N TRP A 317 -3.89 7.38 -22.23
CA TRP A 317 -4.94 8.35 -22.51
C TRP A 317 -5.11 9.35 -21.35
N GLU A 318 -5.08 8.91 -20.09
CA GLU A 318 -5.11 9.82 -18.92
C GLU A 318 -3.96 10.84 -18.98
N MET A 319 -2.74 10.42 -19.36
CA MET A 319 -1.57 11.33 -19.44
C MET A 319 -1.72 12.41 -20.51
N TYR A 320 -2.33 12.08 -21.65
CA TYR A 320 -2.54 13.00 -22.76
C TYR A 320 -3.83 13.82 -22.64
N ASN A 321 -4.73 13.44 -21.73
CA ASN A 321 -5.95 14.18 -21.43
C ASN A 321 -5.87 14.85 -20.04
N ASP A 322 -4.66 15.20 -19.61
CA ASP A 322 -4.40 15.99 -18.40
C ASP A 322 -5.10 15.42 -17.14
N GLY A 323 -5.15 14.09 -17.04
CA GLY A 323 -5.73 13.38 -15.90
C GLY A 323 -7.26 13.35 -15.88
N ALA A 324 -7.91 13.59 -17.03
CA ALA A 324 -9.35 13.43 -17.16
C ALA A 324 -9.79 12.00 -16.80
N GLU A 325 -10.99 11.86 -16.23
CA GLU A 325 -11.58 10.55 -15.99
C GLU A 325 -12.05 9.93 -17.32
N PRO A 326 -11.68 8.67 -17.64
CA PRO A 326 -12.12 8.03 -18.88
C PRO A 326 -13.65 7.93 -18.94
N TYR A 327 -14.24 8.40 -20.03
CA TYR A 327 -15.70 8.43 -20.18
C TYR A 327 -16.45 9.21 -19.08
N HIS A 328 -15.87 10.30 -18.55
CA HIS A 328 -16.39 11.05 -17.38
C HIS A 328 -17.90 11.39 -17.44
N ASN A 329 -18.48 11.56 -18.63
CA ASN A 329 -19.91 11.87 -18.82
C ASN A 329 -20.85 10.67 -18.76
N LEU A 330 -20.33 9.45 -18.65
CA LEU A 330 -21.10 8.21 -18.70
C LEU A 330 -21.03 7.46 -17.37
N LYS A 331 -22.09 6.71 -17.02
CA LYS A 331 -22.10 5.80 -15.87
C LYS A 331 -21.42 4.48 -16.23
N ASN A 332 -20.97 3.75 -15.20
CA ASN A 332 -20.28 2.46 -15.38
C ASN A 332 -21.02 1.44 -16.27
N PRO A 333 -22.36 1.28 -16.19
CA PRO A 333 -23.07 0.38 -17.11
C PRO A 333 -23.00 0.79 -18.58
N GLU A 334 -23.05 2.10 -18.87
CA GLU A 334 -22.96 2.65 -20.23
C GLU A 334 -21.55 2.47 -20.78
N VAL A 335 -20.53 2.75 -19.97
CA VAL A 335 -19.12 2.48 -20.32
C VAL A 335 -18.91 1.00 -20.63
N ARG A 336 -19.46 0.10 -19.81
CA ARG A 336 -19.39 -1.34 -20.05
C ARG A 336 -20.06 -1.72 -21.38
N ALA A 337 -21.21 -1.15 -21.70
CA ALA A 337 -21.89 -1.40 -22.97
C ALA A 337 -21.05 -0.93 -24.18
N ILE A 338 -20.38 0.22 -24.08
CA ILE A 338 -19.45 0.70 -25.11
C ILE A 338 -18.26 -0.23 -25.25
N VAL A 339 -17.59 -0.60 -24.14
CA VAL A 339 -16.38 -1.41 -24.18
C VAL A 339 -16.64 -2.83 -24.69
N LEU A 340 -17.82 -3.41 -24.40
CA LEU A 340 -18.17 -4.77 -24.83
C LEU A 340 -18.41 -4.88 -26.34
N ASP A 341 -18.87 -3.81 -26.97
CA ASP A 341 -19.28 -3.76 -28.37
C ASP A 341 -18.16 -3.11 -29.20
N GLN A 342 -17.62 -3.84 -30.18
CA GLN A 342 -16.47 -3.36 -30.94
C GLN A 342 -16.80 -2.10 -31.75
N GLU A 343 -17.96 -2.05 -32.41
CA GLU A 343 -18.34 -0.91 -33.25
C GLU A 343 -18.56 0.33 -32.39
N LYS A 344 -19.31 0.19 -31.29
CA LYS A 344 -19.50 1.28 -30.33
C LYS A 344 -18.20 1.74 -29.70
N PHE A 345 -17.29 0.82 -29.39
CA PHE A 345 -15.98 1.17 -28.88
C PHE A 345 -15.15 1.95 -29.90
N GLU A 346 -15.18 1.60 -31.18
CA GLU A 346 -14.48 2.36 -32.23
C GLU A 346 -15.04 3.79 -32.37
N GLU A 347 -16.36 3.94 -32.36
CA GLU A 347 -17.04 5.24 -32.42
C GLU A 347 -16.79 6.11 -31.19
N ASN A 348 -16.68 5.49 -30.01
CA ASN A 348 -16.54 6.15 -28.72
C ASN A 348 -15.15 5.95 -28.10
N ARG A 349 -14.14 5.65 -28.92
CA ARG A 349 -12.79 5.35 -28.41
C ARG A 349 -12.27 6.55 -27.62
N LEU A 350 -11.52 6.24 -26.56
CA LEU A 350 -10.73 7.23 -25.81
C LEU A 350 -9.69 7.88 -26.72
N ASN A 351 -10.07 8.99 -27.35
CA ASN A 351 -9.23 9.76 -28.26
C ASN A 351 -8.36 10.76 -27.49
N LEU A 352 -7.12 10.97 -27.96
CA LEU A 352 -6.22 11.95 -27.36
C LEU A 352 -6.73 13.37 -27.61
N LYS A 353 -6.59 14.24 -26.61
CA LYS A 353 -6.90 15.67 -26.74
C LYS A 353 -6.14 16.28 -27.92
N PRO A 354 -6.77 17.16 -28.72
CA PRO A 354 -6.06 17.92 -29.75
C PRO A 354 -4.97 18.81 -29.12
N CYS A 355 -3.73 18.65 -29.59
CA CYS A 355 -2.58 19.46 -29.19
C CYS A 355 -1.91 20.06 -30.44
N ALA A 356 -1.31 21.24 -30.31
CA ALA A 356 -0.63 21.95 -31.40
C ALA A 356 0.89 22.06 -31.14
N GLY A 357 1.67 22.19 -32.21
CA GLY A 357 3.13 22.32 -32.14
C GLY A 357 3.81 21.10 -31.49
N ASP A 358 4.83 21.35 -30.69
CA ASP A 358 5.65 20.32 -30.03
C ASP A 358 4.90 19.52 -28.95
N GLU A 359 3.69 19.96 -28.57
CA GLU A 359 2.77 19.26 -27.66
C GLU A 359 1.91 18.19 -28.38
N LYS A 360 1.99 18.07 -29.71
CA LYS A 360 1.26 17.03 -30.45
C LYS A 360 1.90 15.65 -30.22
N PRO A 361 1.12 14.61 -29.84
CA PRO A 361 1.64 13.25 -29.79
C PRO A 361 2.16 12.81 -31.18
N PRO A 362 3.29 12.06 -31.24
CA PRO A 362 3.82 11.49 -32.48
C PRO A 362 2.76 10.67 -33.23
N GLN A 363 2.82 10.66 -34.56
CA GLN A 363 1.87 9.87 -35.36
C GLN A 363 2.00 8.37 -35.06
N ALA A 364 3.23 7.88 -34.86
CA ALA A 364 3.48 6.50 -34.43
C ALA A 364 2.83 6.19 -33.07
N PHE A 365 2.65 7.18 -32.19
CA PHE A 365 2.02 6.97 -30.88
C PHE A 365 0.51 6.70 -31.00
N HIS A 366 -0.18 7.33 -31.95
CA HIS A 366 -1.57 7.00 -32.26
C HIS A 366 -1.72 5.55 -32.73
N THR A 367 -0.83 5.10 -33.62
CA THR A 367 -0.80 3.72 -34.11
C THR A 367 -0.48 2.73 -32.98
N PHE A 368 0.46 3.08 -32.11
CA PHE A 368 0.79 2.31 -30.91
C PHE A 368 -0.43 2.12 -30.01
N LEU A 369 -1.13 3.19 -29.63
CA LEU A 369 -2.32 3.10 -28.78
C LEU A 369 -3.45 2.29 -29.43
N ARG A 370 -3.67 2.45 -30.74
CA ARG A 370 -4.67 1.66 -31.46
C ARG A 370 -4.39 0.16 -31.36
N ALA A 371 -3.11 -0.24 -31.48
CA ALA A 371 -2.73 -1.64 -31.32
C ALA A 371 -2.99 -2.19 -29.91
N LEU A 372 -2.83 -1.36 -28.87
CA LEU A 372 -3.10 -1.76 -27.48
C LEU A 372 -4.60 -1.85 -27.18
N PHE A 373 -5.42 -1.06 -27.88
CA PHE A 373 -6.88 -1.12 -27.85
C PHE A 373 -7.48 -2.18 -28.79
N GLU A 374 -6.70 -3.17 -29.22
CA GLU A 374 -7.23 -4.34 -29.94
C GLU A 374 -8.26 -5.06 -29.06
N HIS A 375 -9.51 -5.11 -29.57
CA HIS A 375 -10.68 -5.61 -28.85
C HIS A 375 -10.55 -7.11 -28.56
N ASN A 376 -10.05 -7.88 -29.52
CA ASN A 376 -9.78 -9.29 -29.32
C ASN A 376 -8.46 -9.50 -28.55
N HIS A 377 -8.57 -9.84 -27.26
CA HIS A 377 -7.41 -10.06 -26.38
C HIS A 377 -6.39 -11.12 -26.86
N LYS A 378 -6.81 -12.06 -27.73
CA LYS A 378 -5.89 -13.03 -28.36
C LYS A 378 -4.96 -12.34 -29.38
N LYS A 379 -5.47 -11.34 -30.09
CA LYS A 379 -4.71 -10.52 -31.07
C LYS A 379 -3.99 -9.34 -30.42
N ARG A 380 -4.46 -8.86 -29.28
CA ARG A 380 -3.83 -7.75 -28.53
C ARG A 380 -2.37 -8.08 -28.22
N PRO A 381 -1.40 -7.16 -28.40
CA PRO A 381 0.00 -7.42 -28.09
C PRO A 381 0.19 -7.73 -26.61
N GLY A 382 1.14 -8.62 -26.29
CA GLY A 382 1.68 -8.75 -24.93
C GLY A 382 2.73 -7.69 -24.63
N SER A 383 3.28 -7.69 -23.42
CA SER A 383 4.28 -6.70 -22.99
C SER A 383 5.54 -6.66 -23.87
N SER A 384 6.07 -7.83 -24.27
CA SER A 384 7.22 -7.90 -25.19
C SER A 384 6.92 -7.24 -26.55
N LYS A 385 5.74 -7.52 -27.13
CA LYS A 385 5.35 -6.90 -28.41
C LYS A 385 5.05 -5.41 -28.25
N MET A 386 4.45 -5.00 -27.13
CA MET A 386 4.23 -3.60 -26.78
C MET A 386 5.56 -2.82 -26.78
N LEU A 387 6.62 -3.36 -26.15
CA LEU A 387 7.96 -2.76 -26.20
C LEU A 387 8.46 -2.58 -27.64
N SER A 388 8.35 -3.62 -28.49
CA SER A 388 8.76 -3.53 -29.91
C SER A 388 7.95 -2.51 -30.73
N LEU A 389 6.66 -2.34 -30.43
CA LEU A 389 5.83 -1.36 -31.11
C LEU A 389 6.22 0.07 -30.71
N PHE A 390 6.68 0.25 -29.47
CA PHE A 390 7.10 1.54 -28.95
C PHE A 390 8.42 2.01 -29.57
N GLU A 391 9.28 1.12 -30.06
CA GLU A 391 10.53 1.48 -30.74
C GLU A 391 10.30 2.47 -31.90
N LYS A 392 9.21 2.30 -32.67
CA LYS A 392 8.85 3.23 -33.74
C LYS A 392 8.48 4.62 -33.21
N VAL A 393 7.81 4.69 -32.06
CA VAL A 393 7.47 5.94 -31.37
C VAL A 393 8.75 6.64 -30.89
N ALA A 394 9.67 5.87 -30.31
CA ALA A 394 10.95 6.35 -29.83
C ALA A 394 11.82 6.98 -30.94
N VAL A 395 11.88 6.35 -32.12
CA VAL A 395 12.60 6.88 -33.28
C VAL A 395 12.02 8.22 -33.72
N GLU A 396 10.68 8.32 -33.84
CA GLU A 396 10.00 9.57 -34.20
C GLU A 396 10.25 10.69 -33.19
N LEU A 397 10.29 10.37 -31.89
CA LEU A 397 10.50 11.35 -30.80
C LEU A 397 11.94 11.86 -30.66
N THR A 398 12.93 11.00 -30.89
CA THR A 398 14.33 11.30 -30.52
C THR A 398 15.23 11.55 -31.71
N GLY A 399 14.85 11.07 -32.90
CA GLY A 399 15.72 10.99 -34.08
C GLY A 399 16.99 10.16 -33.83
N ALA A 400 17.04 9.37 -32.74
CA ALA A 400 18.17 8.53 -32.38
C ALA A 400 17.87 7.06 -32.74
N ASP A 401 18.94 6.26 -32.91
CA ASP A 401 18.84 4.82 -33.17
C ASP A 401 18.12 4.09 -32.00
N VAL A 402 17.32 3.08 -32.36
CA VAL A 402 16.44 2.30 -31.48
C VAL A 402 17.22 1.71 -30.30
N GLU A 403 18.45 1.26 -30.54
CA GLU A 403 19.27 0.62 -29.51
C GLU A 403 19.74 1.61 -28.42
N ASN A 404 19.94 2.88 -28.77
CA ASN A 404 20.30 3.92 -27.79
C ASN A 404 19.10 4.29 -26.92
N VAL A 405 17.90 4.38 -27.51
CA VAL A 405 16.67 4.56 -26.73
C VAL A 405 16.43 3.35 -25.82
N ARG A 406 16.56 2.13 -26.34
CA ARG A 406 16.43 0.89 -25.56
C ARG A 406 17.39 0.86 -24.37
N LEU A 407 18.67 1.16 -24.58
CA LEU A 407 19.69 1.23 -23.51
C LEU A 407 19.39 2.31 -22.48
N GLN A 408 19.00 3.50 -22.92
CA GLN A 408 18.63 4.59 -22.01
C GLN A 408 17.41 4.20 -21.17
N VAL A 409 16.40 3.57 -21.75
CA VAL A 409 15.23 3.15 -20.99
C VAL A 409 15.56 2.02 -20.02
N GLN A 410 16.29 0.99 -20.46
CA GLN A 410 16.71 -0.11 -19.59
C GLN A 410 17.55 0.38 -18.39
N LYS A 411 18.35 1.43 -18.59
CA LYS A 411 19.14 2.07 -17.54
C LYS A 411 18.33 3.07 -16.69
N GLY A 412 17.06 3.33 -17.01
CA GLY A 412 16.25 4.37 -16.37
C GLY A 412 16.76 5.80 -16.66
N GLN A 413 17.48 5.99 -17.77
CA GLN A 413 18.17 7.20 -18.21
C GLN A 413 17.54 7.83 -19.45
N PHE A 414 16.33 7.40 -19.86
CA PHE A 414 15.67 7.98 -21.02
C PHE A 414 15.30 9.44 -20.78
N GLN A 415 16.02 10.33 -21.47
CA GLN A 415 15.78 11.75 -21.48
C GLN A 415 15.32 12.17 -22.87
N SER A 416 14.08 12.66 -22.96
CA SER A 416 13.63 13.39 -24.14
C SER A 416 14.56 14.59 -24.37
N LYS A 417 14.98 14.83 -25.62
CA LYS A 417 15.79 16.00 -26.03
C LYS A 417 15.16 17.36 -25.66
N VAL A 418 13.91 17.39 -25.19
CA VAL A 418 13.12 18.58 -24.88
C VAL A 418 13.10 18.93 -23.38
N GLY A 419 13.88 18.24 -22.53
CA GLY A 419 13.75 18.33 -21.06
C GLY A 419 14.40 19.52 -20.34
N ASN A 420 15.35 20.25 -20.96
CA ASN A 420 16.19 21.20 -20.19
C ASN A 420 15.73 22.67 -20.17
N SER A 421 14.72 23.09 -20.95
CA SER A 421 14.34 24.51 -21.02
C SER A 421 13.03 24.90 -20.32
N CYS A 422 12.15 23.96 -19.99
CA CYS A 422 10.87 24.30 -19.34
C CYS A 422 10.50 23.34 -18.21
N ARG A 423 10.71 23.78 -16.96
CA ARG A 423 9.95 23.24 -15.82
C ARG A 423 8.48 23.64 -16.01
N PRO A 424 7.50 22.76 -15.77
CA PRO A 424 6.09 23.10 -15.95
C PRO A 424 5.73 24.31 -15.07
N HIS A 425 5.36 25.42 -15.71
CA HIS A 425 4.83 26.60 -15.03
C HIS A 425 3.53 26.20 -14.32
N ARG A 426 3.38 26.58 -13.05
CA ARG A 426 2.07 26.55 -12.37
C ARG A 426 1.12 27.43 -13.18
N GLN A 427 0.12 26.87 -13.84
CA GLN A 427 -1.01 27.68 -14.31
C GLN A 427 -1.66 28.34 -13.09
N ALA A 428 -1.95 29.64 -13.24
CA ALA A 428 -2.49 30.48 -12.19
C ALA A 428 -3.70 29.81 -11.54
N THR A 429 -3.60 29.59 -10.23
CA THR A 429 -4.72 29.11 -9.42
C THR A 429 -5.90 30.06 -9.57
N ALA A 430 -7.08 29.47 -9.77
CA ALA A 430 -8.36 30.12 -9.53
C ALA A 430 -8.30 30.95 -8.24
N ARG A 431 -8.81 32.19 -8.32
CA ARG A 431 -8.81 33.21 -7.27
C ARG A 431 -9.10 32.59 -5.91
N SER A 432 -8.08 32.53 -5.06
CA SER A 432 -8.29 32.43 -3.62
C SER A 432 -8.97 33.73 -3.19
N ILE A 433 -10.15 33.60 -2.60
CA ILE A 433 -10.79 34.68 -1.85
C ILE A 433 -9.82 35.06 -0.73
N THR A 434 -9.13 36.19 -0.89
CA THR A 434 -8.40 36.84 0.19
C THR A 434 -9.41 37.47 1.14
N PRO A 435 -9.34 37.27 2.46
CA PRO A 435 -10.04 38.13 3.41
C PRO A 435 -9.47 39.54 3.27
N SER A 436 -10.34 40.54 3.32
CA SER A 436 -9.98 41.95 3.18
C SER A 436 -8.99 42.41 4.25
N ARG A 437 -8.28 43.47 3.92
CA ARG A 437 -7.07 43.99 4.55
C ARG A 437 -7.36 44.81 5.82
N GLU A 438 -8.27 44.33 6.69
CA GLU A 438 -8.78 45.13 7.83
C GLU A 438 -8.79 44.40 9.19
N SER A 439 -8.02 43.31 9.35
CA SER A 439 -7.95 42.59 10.64
C SER A 439 -6.54 42.30 11.16
N ALA A 440 -5.51 42.94 10.59
CA ALA A 440 -4.10 42.76 11.01
C ALA A 440 -3.45 44.05 11.56
N ARG A 441 -4.23 44.89 12.23
CA ARG A 441 -3.74 45.94 13.12
C ARG A 441 -4.31 45.68 14.51
N VAL A 442 -3.54 44.96 15.32
CA VAL A 442 -3.44 45.01 16.80
C VAL A 442 -2.58 43.79 17.18
N LEU A 443 -1.61 44.01 18.08
CA LEU A 443 -0.62 43.05 18.61
C LEU A 443 0.62 42.78 17.73
N LYS A 444 1.55 43.75 17.72
CA LYS A 444 3.01 43.53 17.84
C LYS A 444 3.78 44.86 17.91
N LYS A 445 3.72 45.50 19.07
CA LYS A 445 4.75 46.37 19.68
C LYS A 445 4.58 46.06 21.17
N SER A 446 5.54 45.60 21.97
CA SER A 446 6.93 46.00 22.07
C SER A 446 7.60 45.07 23.10
N ALA A 447 8.82 44.60 22.83
CA ALA A 447 9.73 44.09 23.85
C ALA A 447 11.17 44.36 23.42
N GLN A 448 11.72 45.46 23.93
CA GLN A 448 13.16 45.70 24.05
C GLN A 448 13.33 46.71 25.19
N MET A 449 13.95 46.27 26.29
CA MET A 449 14.48 47.16 27.34
C MET A 449 15.85 47.70 26.89
N PRO A 450 16.29 48.85 27.45
CA PRO A 450 17.43 48.79 28.39
C PRO A 450 17.26 49.80 29.57
N PRO A 451 18.28 50.22 30.36
CA PRO A 451 18.40 49.80 31.76
C PRO A 451 18.51 50.94 32.82
N THR A 452 18.52 50.51 34.09
CA THR A 452 19.05 51.16 35.33
C THR A 452 18.49 52.49 35.87
N ALA A 453 18.03 52.43 37.14
CA ALA A 453 18.56 53.15 38.32
C ALA A 453 17.53 53.88 39.22
N LYS A 454 17.57 53.48 40.50
CA LYS A 454 17.42 54.24 41.76
C LYS A 454 16.05 54.81 42.19
N SER A 455 15.72 54.43 43.43
CA SER A 455 15.43 55.31 44.57
C SER A 455 13.97 55.52 45.03
N ARG A 456 13.71 54.93 46.22
CA ARG A 456 13.10 55.50 47.45
C ARG A 456 11.57 55.58 47.61
N ARG A 457 11.19 55.03 48.78
CA ARG A 457 10.17 55.48 49.78
C ARG A 457 8.71 55.41 49.31
N GLY A 458 7.74 54.89 50.07
CA GLY A 458 7.70 54.34 51.42
C GLY A 458 6.23 54.20 51.89
N ARG A 459 6.04 53.42 52.97
CA ARG A 459 4.94 53.48 53.98
C ARG A 459 3.48 53.32 53.53
N SER A 460 2.81 52.22 53.91
CA SER A 460 1.96 52.02 55.14
C SER A 460 0.56 52.62 54.97
N THR A 461 -0.58 51.97 55.25
CA THR A 461 -1.01 51.32 56.51
C THR A 461 -2.36 50.59 56.31
N SER A 462 -2.65 49.61 57.20
CA SER A 462 -3.94 49.25 57.84
C SER A 462 -5.19 48.96 56.97
N GLY A 463 -6.08 48.01 57.30
CA GLY A 463 -6.37 47.33 58.55
C GLY A 463 -7.40 46.19 58.35
N ARG A 464 -7.64 45.48 59.45
CA ARG A 464 -8.27 44.16 59.60
C ARG A 464 -9.83 44.14 59.47
N PRO A 465 -10.45 42.93 59.44
CA PRO A 465 -11.87 42.62 59.13
C PRO A 465 -12.72 42.61 60.44
N PRO A 466 -13.95 42.02 60.63
CA PRO A 466 -14.34 40.60 60.36
C PRO A 466 -15.87 40.28 60.14
N VAL A 467 -16.20 38.97 60.07
CA VAL A 467 -17.37 38.24 60.66
C VAL A 467 -18.69 37.99 59.86
N THR A 468 -18.91 36.68 59.58
CA THR A 468 -20.08 35.74 59.75
C THR A 468 -21.51 36.16 59.32
N ASP A 469 -22.52 35.31 59.07
CA ASP A 469 -22.82 33.88 59.34
C ASP A 469 -24.11 33.51 58.54
N LYS A 470 -24.30 32.22 58.20
CA LYS A 470 -25.58 31.41 58.22
C LYS A 470 -26.84 31.91 57.47
N ASP A 471 -27.82 31.11 57.02
CA ASP A 471 -28.17 29.68 57.00
C ASP A 471 -29.48 29.54 56.18
N LYS A 472 -29.81 28.30 55.76
CA LYS A 472 -31.17 27.71 55.60
C LYS A 472 -32.04 28.10 54.39
N ASP A 473 -32.30 27.15 53.48
CA ASP A 473 -33.29 26.04 53.49
C ASP A 473 -34.66 26.46 52.92
N ASP A 474 -35.11 25.77 51.86
CA ASP A 474 -36.18 24.76 51.89
C ASP A 474 -37.04 24.71 50.59
N LYS A 475 -37.08 23.49 50.02
CA LYS A 475 -38.20 22.77 49.35
C LYS A 475 -39.05 23.44 48.24
N LYS A 476 -39.15 22.72 47.10
CA LYS A 476 -40.32 21.84 46.83
C LYS A 476 -40.15 20.86 45.67
N VAL A 477 -40.60 19.65 45.95
CA VAL A 477 -40.73 18.43 45.14
C VAL A 477 -42.02 18.44 44.31
N LYS A 478 -42.03 17.85 43.11
CA LYS A 478 -43.11 16.96 42.60
C LYS A 478 -42.71 16.15 41.34
N THR A 479 -42.49 14.84 41.56
CA THR A 479 -43.09 13.64 40.88
C THR A 479 -43.81 13.79 39.54
N ARG A 480 -43.93 12.80 38.63
CA ARG A 480 -43.32 11.48 38.31
C ARG A 480 -44.10 10.97 37.07
N ARG A 481 -43.47 10.08 36.28
CA ARG A 481 -44.02 8.96 35.46
C ARG A 481 -44.73 9.20 34.10
N ARG A 482 -44.02 8.73 33.05
CA ARG A 482 -44.35 7.65 32.08
C ARG A 482 -45.82 7.48 31.63
N ARG A 483 -46.02 7.45 30.30
CA ARG A 483 -46.42 6.24 29.55
C ARG A 483 -46.30 6.40 28.03
N SER A 484 -45.86 5.31 27.41
CA SER A 484 -45.81 4.95 26.00
C SER A 484 -47.19 4.59 25.43
N LYS A 485 -47.44 4.93 24.15
CA LYS A 485 -47.94 4.06 23.05
C LYS A 485 -48.57 4.91 21.94
N ALA A 486 -48.02 4.81 20.74
CA ALA A 486 -48.71 4.53 19.48
C ALA A 486 -47.64 4.03 18.50
#